data_AF-C8PSH3-F1
#
_entry.id   AF-C8PSH3-F1
#
_cell.length_a   1.000
_cell.length_b   1.000
_cell.length_c   1.000
_cell.angle_alpha   90.00
_cell.angle_beta   90.00
_cell.angle_gamma   90.00
#
_symmetry.space_group_name_H-M   'P 1'
#
loop_
_entity.id
_entity.type
_entity.pdbx_description
1 polymer ?
#
loop_
_entity_poly.entity_id
_entity_poly.type
_entity_poly.pdbx_seq_one_letter_code
_entity_poly.pdbx_strand_id
1 'polypeptide(L)'
;MSGQHGLHTGFSPAVVEDKGKTITVFPYIPDDPDFITRTPQEFYEKLAATAPSTGEIMYLLFLPVKTYIKCLEKNKDGTNWFSSFIDICSQPDSVIRLTHTAELMKHRQPHPPMYIAPNTILCDAPTGHATKRAVTMQRVAFKIYSKMMYVNMLANGMKGDKARKKYALQELWKAQNAELFALEPCIPEYHNELRRIAYKNLLVAEKQTRLPGIFTEGLTRYDIDMDGLKEVLSQRSSLNMYVHHHGGKIFECDVFSAYKNYSDMPFEHSGMFIDYLLPEAALQHLKEGNLEALTSVFSDNIYQETEVNTIRSELKLSTSGLFDTSIDQPVSLRKQYTFFSDGAQVQYILKNDSPFNLSAYFVVEIDIALEETDSITPSLSLYDCEENQKKERSITTDVFNKVSWIQLEDPEGKIQFTIEANEVPGFIVIPVYGICKKGSETVEQLIRGVRMFFYWRTDLNSNYETEKLLFFKIKNRKNLRNAASTAAHTE
;
A
#
# COMPACT_ATOMS: atom_id res chain seq x y z
N MET A 1 -14.71 45.54 22.97
CA MET A 1 -15.97 44.90 23.40
C MET A 1 -15.77 43.40 23.22
N SER A 2 -15.08 42.72 24.13
CA SER A 2 -15.66 42.08 25.33
C SER A 2 -16.85 41.18 25.00
N GLY A 3 -16.56 39.89 24.80
CA GLY A 3 -17.55 38.85 24.65
C GLY A 3 -16.95 37.51 25.07
N GLN A 4 -16.87 37.30 26.38
CA GLN A 4 -16.72 35.97 26.98
C GLN A 4 -17.93 35.11 26.57
N HIS A 5 -17.85 34.39 25.46
CA HIS A 5 -18.87 33.40 25.06
C HIS A 5 -18.26 32.04 24.65
N GLY A 6 -17.01 31.75 25.03
CA GLY A 6 -16.29 30.57 24.52
C GLY A 6 -16.18 29.35 25.44
N LEU A 7 -16.68 29.39 26.69
CA LEU A 7 -16.32 28.37 27.70
C LEU A 7 -17.46 27.41 28.13
N HIS A 8 -18.70 27.61 27.69
CA HIS A 8 -19.84 26.76 28.08
C HIS A 8 -20.25 25.71 27.02
N THR A 9 -19.56 25.62 25.88
CA THR A 9 -19.96 24.75 24.76
C THR A 9 -19.51 23.30 24.87
N GLY A 10 -18.69 22.94 25.87
CA GLY A 10 -18.07 21.62 25.97
C GLY A 10 -18.99 20.48 26.47
N PHE A 11 -20.17 20.79 26.99
CA PHE A 11 -20.99 19.83 27.74
C PHE A 11 -22.49 19.87 27.40
N SER A 12 -22.88 20.47 26.28
CA SER A 12 -24.28 20.49 25.83
C SER A 12 -24.40 19.95 24.40
N PRO A 13 -25.47 19.23 24.06
CA PRO A 13 -25.72 18.85 22.66
C PRO A 13 -25.87 20.11 21.80
N ALA A 14 -25.39 20.03 20.57
CA ALA A 14 -25.46 21.10 19.59
C ALA A 14 -26.08 20.60 18.29
N VAL A 15 -26.52 21.52 17.43
CA VAL A 15 -26.98 21.20 16.08
C VAL A 15 -25.96 21.70 15.08
N VAL A 16 -25.54 20.84 14.17
CA VAL A 16 -24.76 21.23 13.00
C VAL A 16 -25.63 21.10 11.76
N GLU A 17 -25.42 21.99 10.80
CA GLU A 17 -26.16 22.04 9.55
C GLU A 17 -25.20 21.88 8.36
N ASP A 18 -25.61 21.08 7.39
CA ASP A 18 -24.99 21.02 6.06
C ASP A 18 -26.06 20.82 4.99
N LYS A 19 -26.08 21.68 3.97
CA LYS A 19 -27.00 21.64 2.81
C LYS A 19 -28.49 21.56 3.19
N GLY A 20 -28.90 22.34 4.18
CA GLY A 20 -30.26 22.43 4.69
C GLY A 20 -30.68 21.24 5.57
N LYS A 21 -29.75 20.35 5.93
CA LYS A 21 -30.00 19.21 6.82
C LYS A 21 -29.27 19.41 8.13
N THR A 22 -29.97 19.14 9.23
CA THR A 22 -29.42 19.26 10.58
C THR A 22 -29.16 17.90 11.19
N ILE A 23 -28.06 17.75 11.92
CA ILE A 23 -27.82 16.61 12.81
C ILE A 23 -27.49 17.12 14.22
N THR A 24 -27.90 16.37 15.24
CA THR A 24 -27.52 16.63 16.63
C THR A 24 -26.15 16.01 16.88
N VAL A 25 -25.24 16.78 17.46
CA VAL A 25 -23.90 16.34 17.84
C VAL A 25 -23.73 16.44 19.35
N PHE A 26 -22.96 15.51 19.89
CA PHE A 26 -22.63 15.46 21.31
C PHE A 26 -21.12 15.69 21.44
N PRO A 27 -20.67 16.73 22.17
CA PRO A 27 -19.26 16.88 22.46
C PRO A 27 -18.81 15.70 23.32
N TYR A 28 -17.71 15.06 22.91
CA TYR A 28 -17.06 14.05 23.73
C TYR A 28 -15.83 14.68 24.39
N ILE A 29 -15.55 14.26 25.62
CA ILE A 29 -14.35 14.67 26.34
C ILE A 29 -13.34 13.55 26.18
N PRO A 30 -12.07 13.85 25.85
CA PRO A 30 -11.03 12.83 25.74
C PRO A 30 -10.96 11.97 26.99
N ASP A 31 -10.47 10.75 26.80
CA ASP A 31 -10.40 9.74 27.85
C ASP A 31 -9.69 10.28 29.10
N ASP A 32 -10.17 9.89 30.27
CA ASP A 32 -9.58 10.27 31.55
C ASP A 32 -8.47 9.26 31.87
N PRO A 33 -7.17 9.61 31.73
CA PRO A 33 -6.08 8.63 31.82
C PRO A 33 -6.02 7.94 33.18
N ASP A 34 -6.52 8.60 34.23
CA ASP A 34 -6.55 8.06 35.59
C ASP A 34 -7.85 7.29 35.88
N PHE A 35 -8.77 7.13 34.92
CA PHE A 35 -10.08 6.51 35.11
C PHE A 35 -9.98 5.13 35.78
N ILE A 36 -9.04 4.31 35.32
CA ILE A 36 -8.80 2.96 35.86
C ILE A 36 -8.20 3.00 37.27
N THR A 37 -7.46 4.06 37.60
CA THR A 37 -6.81 4.20 38.92
C THR A 37 -7.74 4.81 39.96
N ARG A 38 -8.83 5.47 39.53
CA ARG A 38 -9.85 6.02 40.43
C ARG A 38 -10.86 4.97 40.83
N THR A 39 -11.22 5.00 42.10
CA THR A 39 -12.40 4.31 42.59
C THR A 39 -13.67 4.94 42.01
N PRO A 40 -14.79 4.20 41.96
CA PRO A 40 -16.09 4.75 41.57
C PRO A 40 -16.47 6.02 42.35
N GLN A 41 -16.13 6.07 43.64
CA GLN A 41 -16.41 7.21 44.51
C GLN A 41 -15.57 8.43 44.14
N GLU A 42 -14.26 8.28 43.93
CA GLU A 42 -13.38 9.39 43.52
C GLU A 42 -13.81 9.94 42.15
N PHE A 43 -14.25 9.07 41.24
CA PHE A 43 -14.76 9.50 39.95
C PHE A 43 -16.10 10.25 40.07
N TYR A 44 -17.01 9.79 40.94
CA TYR A 44 -18.26 10.49 41.25
C TYR A 44 -17.98 11.89 41.78
N GLU A 45 -17.11 12.03 42.77
CA GLU A 45 -16.76 13.32 43.39
C GLU A 45 -16.13 14.28 42.37
N LYS A 46 -15.26 13.78 41.50
CA LYS A 46 -14.69 14.55 40.39
C LYS A 46 -15.79 15.12 39.48
N LEU A 47 -16.75 14.30 39.08
CA LEU A 47 -17.84 14.74 38.21
C LEU A 47 -18.80 15.70 38.93
N ALA A 48 -19.15 15.40 40.18
CA ALA A 48 -20.00 16.25 41.01
C ALA A 48 -19.38 17.65 41.20
N ALA A 49 -18.05 17.74 41.35
CA ALA A 49 -17.33 19.02 41.44
C ALA A 49 -17.40 19.86 40.15
N THR A 50 -17.67 19.24 39.00
CA THR A 50 -17.85 19.96 37.72
C THR A 50 -19.30 20.38 37.46
N ALA A 51 -20.25 19.95 38.30
CA ALA A 51 -21.66 20.28 38.12
C ALA A 51 -21.88 21.80 38.24
N PRO A 52 -22.61 22.44 37.31
CA PRO A 52 -22.86 23.87 37.36
C PRO A 52 -23.80 24.22 38.52
N SER A 53 -23.68 25.45 39.02
CA SER A 53 -24.62 25.99 40.01
C SER A 53 -26.05 26.16 39.47
N THR A 54 -26.21 26.24 38.14
CA THR A 54 -27.50 26.38 37.45
C THR A 54 -27.47 25.65 36.11
N GLY A 55 -28.51 24.85 35.81
CA GLY A 55 -28.64 24.12 34.55
C GLY A 55 -28.12 22.68 34.62
N GLU A 56 -28.15 21.98 33.48
CA GLU A 56 -27.61 20.63 33.34
C GLU A 56 -26.40 20.66 32.40
N ILE A 57 -25.35 19.91 32.74
CA ILE A 57 -24.26 19.59 31.82
C ILE A 57 -24.26 18.09 31.54
N MET A 58 -23.86 17.71 30.33
CA MET A 58 -23.70 16.34 29.90
C MET A 58 -22.21 15.98 29.90
N TYR A 59 -21.87 14.89 30.57
CA TYR A 59 -20.54 14.28 30.50
C TYR A 59 -20.62 13.00 29.65
N LEU A 60 -19.97 12.99 28.48
CA LEU A 60 -19.92 11.83 27.59
C LEU A 60 -18.53 11.19 27.65
N LEU A 61 -18.47 9.96 28.13
CA LEU A 61 -17.25 9.19 28.30
C LEU A 61 -17.20 8.03 27.30
N PHE A 62 -16.18 8.03 26.44
CA PHE A 62 -15.85 6.88 25.58
C PHE A 62 -14.65 6.15 26.16
N LEU A 63 -14.85 4.89 26.54
CA LEU A 63 -13.80 4.06 27.11
C LEU A 63 -13.16 3.16 26.04
N PRO A 64 -11.82 3.05 26.01
CA PRO A 64 -11.14 2.02 25.24
C PRO A 64 -11.66 0.64 25.64
N VAL A 65 -11.74 -0.29 24.67
CA VAL A 65 -12.27 -1.65 24.90
C VAL A 65 -11.56 -2.35 26.07
N LYS A 66 -10.24 -2.18 26.18
CA LYS A 66 -9.45 -2.75 27.30
C LYS A 66 -9.88 -2.19 28.65
N THR A 67 -10.07 -0.88 28.74
CA THR A 67 -10.56 -0.18 29.94
C THR A 67 -11.95 -0.66 30.31
N TYR A 68 -12.86 -0.72 29.32
CA TYR A 68 -14.22 -1.18 29.50
C TYR A 68 -14.29 -2.61 30.06
N ILE A 69 -13.50 -3.54 29.49
CA ILE A 69 -13.43 -4.93 29.96
C ILE A 69 -12.93 -4.99 31.41
N LYS A 70 -11.87 -4.25 31.74
CA LYS A 70 -11.33 -4.21 33.11
C LYS A 70 -12.35 -3.72 34.13
N CYS A 71 -13.14 -2.70 33.79
CA CYS A 71 -14.19 -2.18 34.67
C CYS A 71 -15.39 -3.13 34.85
N LEU A 72 -15.53 -4.16 34.00
CA LEU A 72 -16.53 -5.21 34.14
C LEU A 72 -16.07 -6.39 35.02
N GLU A 73 -14.76 -6.51 35.28
CA GLU A 73 -14.20 -7.55 36.14
C GLU A 73 -14.78 -7.45 37.55
N LYS A 74 -15.21 -8.59 38.08
CA LYS A 74 -15.84 -8.65 39.40
C LYS A 74 -14.80 -8.75 40.50
N ASN A 75 -14.98 -7.95 41.55
CA ASN A 75 -14.26 -8.06 42.80
C ASN A 75 -14.73 -9.30 43.59
N LYS A 76 -14.05 -9.57 44.72
CA LYS A 76 -14.38 -10.69 45.62
C LYS A 76 -15.84 -10.68 46.10
N ASP A 77 -16.43 -9.50 46.17
CA ASP A 77 -17.81 -9.29 46.63
C ASP A 77 -18.85 -9.40 45.49
N GLY A 78 -18.42 -9.77 44.28
CA GLY A 78 -19.28 -9.98 43.11
C GLY A 78 -19.69 -8.72 42.35
N THR A 79 -19.37 -7.54 42.88
CA THR A 79 -19.56 -6.22 42.25
C THR A 79 -18.39 -5.89 41.33
N ASN A 80 -18.65 -5.04 40.33
CA ASN A 80 -17.61 -4.44 39.48
C ASN A 80 -17.67 -2.91 39.54
N TRP A 81 -16.69 -2.27 38.93
CA TRP A 81 -16.54 -0.81 38.95
C TRP A 81 -17.83 -0.10 38.50
N PHE A 82 -18.45 -0.56 37.40
CA PHE A 82 -19.67 0.04 36.87
C PHE A 82 -20.88 -0.13 37.79
N SER A 83 -21.08 -1.32 38.38
CA SER A 83 -22.20 -1.54 39.32
C SER A 83 -22.09 -0.62 40.53
N SER A 84 -20.90 -0.50 41.13
CA SER A 84 -20.66 0.40 42.25
C SER A 84 -20.89 1.86 41.87
N PHE A 85 -20.48 2.29 40.68
CA PHE A 85 -20.73 3.65 40.20
C PHE A 85 -22.21 3.93 39.96
N ILE A 86 -22.95 2.97 39.38
CA ILE A 86 -24.40 3.06 39.18
C ILE A 86 -25.13 3.16 40.53
N ASP A 87 -24.73 2.38 41.53
CA ASP A 87 -25.33 2.40 42.87
C ASP A 87 -25.14 3.77 43.56
N ILE A 88 -23.98 4.41 43.40
CA ILE A 88 -23.72 5.77 43.89
C ILE A 88 -24.61 6.78 43.16
N CYS A 89 -24.69 6.71 41.83
CA CYS A 89 -25.50 7.64 41.04
C CYS A 89 -27.02 7.46 41.23
N SER A 90 -27.45 6.29 41.71
CA SER A 90 -28.87 5.98 41.94
C SER A 90 -29.37 6.45 43.30
N GLN A 91 -28.50 7.00 44.16
CA GLN A 91 -28.92 7.56 45.44
C GLN A 91 -29.84 8.78 45.24
N PRO A 92 -30.86 8.99 46.08
CA PRO A 92 -31.86 10.06 45.89
C PRO A 92 -31.28 11.48 45.90
N ASP A 93 -30.15 11.67 46.58
CA ASP A 93 -29.41 12.92 46.74
C ASP A 93 -28.30 13.08 45.68
N SER A 94 -28.18 12.14 44.73
CA SER A 94 -27.17 12.23 43.69
C SER A 94 -27.42 13.43 42.76
N VAL A 95 -26.39 14.25 42.61
CA VAL A 95 -26.38 15.36 41.63
C VAL A 95 -26.09 14.89 40.20
N ILE A 96 -25.72 13.63 40.02
CA ILE A 96 -25.41 13.01 38.72
C ILE A 96 -26.55 12.09 38.31
N ARG A 97 -27.08 12.30 37.12
CA ARG A 97 -28.07 11.42 36.48
C ARG A 97 -27.44 10.65 35.33
N LEU A 98 -27.45 9.33 35.41
CA LEU A 98 -27.09 8.46 34.30
C LEU A 98 -28.22 8.43 33.26
N THR A 99 -27.88 8.61 32.00
CA THR A 99 -28.83 8.58 30.88
C THR A 99 -28.13 8.10 29.61
N HIS A 100 -28.88 8.00 28.52
CA HIS A 100 -28.40 7.60 27.20
C HIS A 100 -28.72 8.70 26.17
N THR A 101 -27.90 8.80 25.13
CA THR A 101 -28.00 9.88 24.13
C THR A 101 -29.36 9.96 23.46
N ALA A 102 -30.07 8.84 23.27
CA ALA A 102 -31.41 8.84 22.69
C ALA A 102 -32.47 9.52 23.55
N GLU A 103 -32.33 9.51 24.87
CA GLU A 103 -33.21 10.26 25.78
C GLU A 103 -32.95 11.76 25.69
N LEU A 104 -31.68 12.16 25.66
CA LEU A 104 -31.27 13.55 25.46
C LEU A 104 -31.76 14.10 24.11
N MET A 105 -31.73 13.30 23.04
CA MET A 105 -32.28 13.70 21.73
C MET A 105 -33.81 13.86 21.73
N LYS A 106 -34.53 13.12 22.59
CA LYS A 106 -36.00 13.20 22.67
C LYS A 106 -36.47 14.44 23.42
N HIS A 107 -35.65 14.97 24.33
CA HIS A 107 -35.90 16.23 25.00
C HIS A 107 -35.66 17.37 24.00
N ARG A 108 -36.70 17.67 23.20
CA ARG A 108 -36.69 18.70 22.14
C ARG A 108 -36.55 20.10 22.75
N GLN A 109 -35.34 20.49 23.07
CA GLN A 109 -34.97 21.89 23.18
C GLN A 109 -34.24 22.33 21.91
N PRO A 110 -34.39 23.58 21.45
CA PRO A 110 -33.55 24.09 20.39
C PRO A 110 -32.10 24.07 20.87
N HIS A 111 -31.32 23.10 20.40
CA HIS A 111 -29.90 23.05 20.65
C HIS A 111 -29.21 24.19 19.89
N PRO A 112 -28.17 24.82 20.47
CA PRO A 112 -27.46 25.89 19.81
C PRO A 112 -26.86 25.40 18.48
N PRO A 113 -26.99 26.18 17.39
CA PRO A 113 -26.28 25.88 16.17
C PRO A 113 -24.78 26.03 16.38
N MET A 114 -24.00 25.13 15.78
CA MET A 114 -22.55 25.12 15.86
C MET A 114 -21.93 24.74 14.53
N TYR A 115 -20.74 25.27 14.27
CA TYR A 115 -19.88 24.82 13.18
C TYR A 115 -18.72 24.00 13.76
N ILE A 116 -18.50 22.79 13.23
CA ILE A 116 -17.34 21.97 13.56
C ILE A 116 -16.33 22.11 12.43
N ALA A 117 -15.17 22.70 12.75
CA ALA A 117 -14.07 22.76 11.80
C ALA A 117 -13.57 21.35 11.44
N PRO A 118 -13.19 21.08 10.18
CA PRO A 118 -12.63 19.79 9.78
C PRO A 118 -11.40 19.45 10.63
N ASN A 119 -11.47 18.31 11.30
CA ASN A 119 -10.37 17.76 12.10
C ASN A 119 -10.38 16.24 11.99
N THR A 120 -9.26 15.60 12.31
CA THR A 120 -9.11 14.15 12.34
C THR A 120 -8.31 13.78 13.57
N ILE A 121 -8.76 12.74 14.26
CA ILE A 121 -8.06 12.19 15.41
C ILE A 121 -7.24 11.01 14.89
N LEU A 122 -5.92 11.07 15.08
CA LEU A 122 -5.00 9.97 14.81
C LEU A 122 -4.21 9.71 16.08
N CYS A 123 -4.11 8.44 16.48
CA CYS A 123 -3.44 8.00 17.72
C CYS A 123 -3.92 8.78 18.95
N ASP A 124 -5.25 8.91 19.08
CA ASP A 124 -5.92 9.64 20.17
C ASP A 124 -5.58 11.13 20.26
N ALA A 125 -4.92 11.71 19.24
CA ALA A 125 -4.57 13.11 19.18
C ALA A 125 -5.23 13.82 17.98
N PRO A 126 -5.76 15.05 18.16
CA PRO A 126 -6.26 15.86 17.07
C PRO A 126 -5.11 16.33 16.17
N THR A 127 -5.24 16.13 14.86
CA THR A 127 -4.24 16.55 13.86
C THR A 127 -4.36 18.02 13.45
N GLY A 128 -5.51 18.65 13.72
CA GLY A 128 -5.83 19.99 13.20
C GLY A 128 -6.06 20.01 11.68
N HIS A 129 -6.26 18.85 11.07
CA HIS A 129 -6.39 18.70 9.63
C HIS A 129 -7.66 17.92 9.27
N ALA A 130 -8.26 18.26 8.12
CA ALA A 130 -9.29 17.41 7.52
C ALA A 130 -8.72 16.02 7.19
N THR A 131 -9.57 15.00 7.23
CA THR A 131 -9.15 13.60 7.03
C THR A 131 -8.44 13.38 5.71
N LYS A 132 -8.91 14.04 4.64
CA LYS A 132 -8.25 13.99 3.33
C LYS A 132 -6.79 14.46 3.41
N ARG A 133 -6.53 15.57 4.11
CA ARG A 133 -5.16 16.07 4.30
C ARG A 133 -4.31 15.12 5.14
N ALA A 134 -4.90 14.57 6.21
CA ALA A 134 -4.21 13.59 7.05
C ALA A 134 -3.80 12.32 6.28
N VAL A 135 -4.63 11.87 5.32
CA VAL A 135 -4.31 10.75 4.42
C VAL A 135 -3.27 11.14 3.38
N THR A 136 -3.36 12.30 2.73
CA THR A 136 -2.38 12.72 1.70
C THR A 136 -0.98 12.96 2.27
N MET A 137 -0.89 13.26 3.57
CA MET A 137 0.41 13.42 4.25
C MET A 137 1.07 12.06 4.56
N GLN A 138 0.31 10.96 4.50
CA GLN A 138 0.80 9.60 4.75
C GLN A 138 0.93 8.86 3.41
N ARG A 139 2.14 8.60 2.96
CA ARG A 139 2.38 8.14 1.60
C ARG A 139 1.82 6.74 1.34
N VAL A 140 1.99 5.82 2.28
CA VAL A 140 1.46 4.45 2.15
C VAL A 140 -0.07 4.47 2.12
N ALA A 141 -0.68 5.20 3.05
CA ALA A 141 -2.13 5.33 3.13
C ALA A 141 -2.69 5.98 1.86
N PHE A 142 -2.00 6.98 1.33
CA PHE A 142 -2.39 7.66 0.09
C PHE A 142 -2.33 6.72 -1.11
N LYS A 143 -1.27 5.92 -1.30
CA LYS A 143 -1.21 4.93 -2.40
C LYS A 143 -2.43 4.00 -2.41
N ILE A 144 -2.82 3.48 -1.25
CA ILE A 144 -3.99 2.59 -1.16
C ILE A 144 -5.29 3.37 -1.37
N TYR A 145 -5.40 4.59 -0.84
CA TYR A 145 -6.53 5.48 -1.10
C TYR A 145 -6.71 5.76 -2.60
N SER A 146 -5.62 6.02 -3.31
CA SER A 146 -5.60 6.28 -4.75
C SER A 146 -6.09 5.07 -5.54
N LYS A 147 -5.55 3.88 -5.23
CA LYS A 147 -6.04 2.60 -5.79
C LYS A 147 -7.52 2.37 -5.48
N MET A 148 -7.95 2.64 -4.24
CA MET A 148 -9.33 2.49 -3.81
C MET A 148 -10.28 3.41 -4.61
N MET A 149 -9.88 4.65 -4.90
CA MET A 149 -10.67 5.56 -5.72
C MET A 149 -10.80 5.07 -7.16
N TYR A 150 -9.72 4.55 -7.74
CA TYR A 150 -9.74 3.92 -9.06
C TYR A 150 -10.70 2.71 -9.10
N VAL A 151 -10.60 1.78 -8.15
CA VAL A 151 -11.50 0.62 -8.08
C VAL A 151 -12.95 1.03 -7.81
N ASN A 152 -13.17 2.06 -6.98
CA ASN A 152 -14.49 2.64 -6.75
C ASN A 152 -15.11 3.20 -8.04
N MET A 153 -14.33 3.89 -8.88
CA MET A 153 -14.77 4.35 -10.19
C MET A 153 -15.22 3.17 -11.06
N LEU A 154 -14.40 2.12 -11.16
CA LEU A 154 -14.73 0.93 -11.96
C LEU A 154 -15.99 0.21 -11.46
N ALA A 155 -16.09 -0.05 -10.15
CA ALA A 155 -17.21 -0.75 -9.54
C ALA A 155 -18.54 0.03 -9.71
N ASN A 156 -18.50 1.35 -9.57
CA ASN A 156 -19.67 2.19 -9.80
C ASN A 156 -20.05 2.27 -11.29
N GLY A 157 -19.08 2.15 -12.19
CA GLY A 157 -19.28 2.11 -13.64
C GLY A 157 -19.97 0.84 -14.17
N MET A 158 -20.02 -0.23 -13.37
CA MET A 158 -20.68 -1.48 -13.76
C MET A 158 -22.17 -1.28 -14.06
N LYS A 159 -22.63 -1.83 -15.19
CA LYS A 159 -24.03 -1.84 -15.66
C LYS A 159 -24.51 -3.27 -15.92
N GLY A 160 -25.82 -3.50 -15.85
CA GLY A 160 -26.44 -4.80 -16.13
C GLY A 160 -26.47 -5.73 -14.91
N ASP A 161 -25.33 -6.32 -14.55
CA ASP A 161 -25.24 -7.32 -13.48
C ASP A 161 -25.23 -6.68 -12.08
N LYS A 162 -26.43 -6.49 -11.50
CA LYS A 162 -26.62 -5.89 -10.17
C LYS A 162 -26.01 -6.73 -9.05
N ALA A 163 -26.05 -8.06 -9.15
CA ALA A 163 -25.55 -8.94 -8.11
C ALA A 163 -24.01 -8.86 -8.04
N ARG A 164 -23.35 -8.89 -9.19
CA ARG A 164 -21.90 -8.75 -9.27
C ARG A 164 -21.44 -7.35 -8.88
N LYS A 165 -22.16 -6.30 -9.27
CA LYS A 165 -21.89 -4.93 -8.79
C LYS A 165 -21.99 -4.84 -7.26
N LYS A 166 -23.04 -5.41 -6.67
CA LYS A 166 -23.21 -5.45 -5.21
C LYS A 166 -22.04 -6.16 -4.54
N TYR A 167 -21.59 -7.29 -5.09
CA TYR A 167 -20.44 -8.02 -4.56
C TYR A 167 -19.14 -7.22 -4.68
N ALA A 168 -18.89 -6.56 -5.83
CA ALA A 168 -17.75 -5.67 -6.02
C ALA A 168 -17.71 -4.53 -4.97
N LEU A 169 -18.85 -3.89 -4.73
CA LEU A 169 -18.97 -2.82 -3.74
C LEU A 169 -18.76 -3.31 -2.30
N GLN A 170 -19.24 -4.52 -1.97
CA GLN A 170 -19.01 -5.11 -0.65
C GLN A 170 -17.52 -5.40 -0.39
N GLU A 171 -16.79 -5.92 -1.37
CA GLU A 171 -15.35 -6.13 -1.23
C GLU A 171 -14.59 -4.79 -1.18
N LEU A 172 -15.01 -3.80 -1.96
CA LEU A 172 -14.48 -2.43 -1.86
C LEU A 172 -14.68 -1.82 -0.46
N TRP A 173 -15.85 -1.98 0.15
CA TRP A 173 -16.10 -1.48 1.51
C TRP A 173 -15.22 -2.16 2.57
N LYS A 174 -14.86 -3.43 2.39
CA LYS A 174 -13.90 -4.10 3.27
C LYS A 174 -12.49 -3.51 3.16
N ALA A 175 -12.12 -2.96 2.00
CA ALA A 175 -10.86 -2.25 1.82
C ALA A 175 -10.86 -0.82 2.41
N GLN A 176 -12.02 -0.29 2.79
CA GLN A 176 -12.19 1.05 3.36
C GLN A 176 -12.04 1.10 4.89
N ASN A 177 -11.35 0.12 5.49
CA ASN A 177 -11.14 0.09 6.93
C ASN A 177 -10.31 1.32 7.39
N ALA A 178 -10.81 2.05 8.38
CA ALA A 178 -10.18 3.25 8.92
C ALA A 178 -8.77 3.00 9.51
N GLU A 179 -8.52 1.80 10.06
CA GLU A 179 -7.20 1.42 10.60
C GLU A 179 -6.10 1.49 9.53
N LEU A 180 -6.46 1.29 8.26
CA LEU A 180 -5.56 1.42 7.11
C LEU A 180 -5.08 2.86 6.87
N PHE A 181 -5.83 3.86 7.32
CA PHE A 181 -5.49 5.27 7.15
C PHE A 181 -4.86 5.88 8.40
N ALA A 182 -4.72 5.06 9.46
CA ALA A 182 -3.99 5.34 10.68
C ALA A 182 -2.71 4.50 10.80
N LEU A 183 -2.27 3.86 9.70
CA LEU A 183 -1.10 2.99 9.65
C LEU A 183 0.12 3.74 10.21
N GLU A 184 0.66 4.69 9.43
CA GLU A 184 1.99 5.25 9.68
C GLU A 184 2.25 5.76 11.11
N PRO A 185 1.28 6.40 11.80
CA PRO A 185 1.55 6.96 13.13
C PRO A 185 1.20 6.05 14.32
N CYS A 186 0.31 5.06 14.21
CA CYS A 186 -0.27 4.41 15.40
C CYS A 186 0.01 2.91 15.56
N ILE A 187 0.13 2.16 14.45
CA ILE A 187 0.18 0.68 14.46
C ILE A 187 1.20 0.11 13.45
N PRO A 188 2.49 0.53 13.53
CA PRO A 188 3.53 0.13 12.59
C PRO A 188 3.71 -1.38 12.43
N GLU A 189 3.47 -2.14 13.48
CA GLU A 189 3.56 -3.60 13.50
C GLU A 189 2.54 -4.30 12.58
N TYR A 190 1.38 -3.70 12.33
CA TYR A 190 0.30 -4.29 11.52
C TYR A 190 0.25 -3.73 10.09
N HIS A 191 1.17 -2.84 9.73
CA HIS A 191 1.20 -2.16 8.43
C HIS A 191 1.05 -3.09 7.23
N ASN A 192 1.90 -4.11 7.19
CA ASN A 192 1.99 -5.01 6.05
C ASN A 192 0.74 -5.88 5.94
N GLU A 193 0.25 -6.38 7.09
CA GLU A 193 -0.94 -7.23 7.12
C GLU A 193 -2.19 -6.47 6.67
N LEU A 194 -2.42 -5.27 7.23
CA LEU A 194 -3.56 -4.43 6.87
C LEU A 194 -3.49 -4.00 5.39
N ARG A 195 -2.30 -3.62 4.91
CA ARG A 195 -2.07 -3.30 3.49
C ARG A 195 -2.40 -4.47 2.57
N ARG A 196 -1.93 -5.68 2.91
CA ARG A 196 -2.21 -6.90 2.16
C ARG A 196 -3.70 -7.23 2.12
N ILE A 197 -4.39 -7.09 3.26
CA ILE A 197 -5.85 -7.30 3.35
C ILE A 197 -6.59 -6.30 2.47
N ALA A 198 -6.19 -5.02 2.50
CA ALA A 198 -6.78 -3.98 1.67
C ALA A 198 -6.58 -4.26 0.18
N TYR A 199 -5.34 -4.51 -0.26
CA TYR A 199 -5.06 -4.87 -1.67
C TYR A 199 -5.83 -6.11 -2.10
N LYS A 200 -5.88 -7.16 -1.27
CA LYS A 200 -6.67 -8.36 -1.57
C LYS A 200 -8.13 -8.01 -1.87
N ASN A 201 -8.77 -7.24 -1.01
CA ASN A 201 -10.17 -6.84 -1.18
C ASN A 201 -10.37 -5.92 -2.40
N LEU A 202 -9.44 -4.99 -2.64
CA LEU A 202 -9.45 -4.12 -3.84
C LEU A 202 -9.33 -4.94 -5.12
N LEU A 203 -8.44 -5.93 -5.17
CA LEU A 203 -8.24 -6.78 -6.34
C LEU A 203 -9.40 -7.75 -6.56
N VAL A 204 -10.05 -8.23 -5.49
CA VAL A 204 -11.30 -8.98 -5.64
C VAL A 204 -12.38 -8.08 -6.25
N ALA A 205 -12.57 -6.86 -5.73
CA ALA A 205 -13.54 -5.90 -6.25
C ALA A 205 -13.27 -5.54 -7.71
N GLU A 206 -12.02 -5.22 -8.06
CA GLU A 206 -11.63 -4.89 -9.42
C GLU A 206 -11.86 -6.05 -10.39
N LYS A 207 -11.53 -7.29 -10.00
CA LYS A 207 -11.81 -8.48 -10.80
C LYS A 207 -13.30 -8.65 -11.10
N GLN A 208 -14.18 -8.23 -10.19
CA GLN A 208 -15.63 -8.27 -10.44
C GLN A 208 -16.09 -7.31 -11.53
N THR A 209 -15.33 -6.25 -11.81
CA THR A 209 -15.67 -5.28 -12.88
C THR A 209 -15.48 -5.86 -14.28
N ARG A 210 -14.74 -6.99 -14.40
CA ARG A 210 -14.42 -7.65 -15.66
C ARG A 210 -15.52 -8.61 -16.09
N LEU A 211 -16.56 -8.08 -16.71
CA LEU A 211 -17.68 -8.87 -17.22
C LEU A 211 -17.23 -9.79 -18.38
N PRO A 212 -17.40 -11.13 -18.29
CA PRO A 212 -17.13 -12.05 -19.40
C PRO A 212 -17.80 -11.60 -20.69
N GLY A 213 -17.05 -11.58 -21.78
CA GLY A 213 -17.53 -11.16 -23.10
C GLY A 213 -17.71 -9.64 -23.29
N ILE A 214 -17.52 -8.82 -22.25
CA ILE A 214 -17.58 -7.34 -22.34
C ILE A 214 -16.21 -6.73 -22.04
N PHE A 215 -15.48 -7.29 -21.07
CA PHE A 215 -14.14 -6.82 -20.75
C PHE A 215 -13.20 -6.99 -21.94
N THR A 216 -12.49 -5.93 -22.27
CA THR A 216 -11.51 -5.88 -23.36
C THR A 216 -10.15 -5.57 -22.76
N GLU A 217 -9.16 -6.40 -23.07
CA GLU A 217 -7.77 -6.15 -22.70
C GLU A 217 -7.22 -4.98 -23.52
N GLY A 218 -6.31 -4.20 -22.93
CA GLY A 218 -5.71 -3.07 -23.65
C GLY A 218 -4.89 -2.16 -22.77
N LEU A 219 -4.39 -1.09 -23.39
CA LEU A 219 -3.71 0.01 -22.72
C LEU A 219 -4.69 1.16 -22.49
N THR A 220 -4.71 1.68 -21.27
CA THR A 220 -5.52 2.84 -20.87
C THR A 220 -4.65 3.85 -20.13
N ARG A 221 -5.12 5.09 -20.04
CA ARG A 221 -4.42 6.16 -19.32
C ARG A 221 -5.31 6.72 -18.22
N TYR A 222 -4.79 6.70 -17.01
CA TYR A 222 -5.46 7.25 -15.83
C TYR A 222 -4.41 7.84 -14.90
N ASP A 223 -4.73 8.95 -14.27
CA ASP A 223 -3.99 9.46 -13.12
C ASP A 223 -4.44 8.63 -11.90
N ILE A 224 -3.69 7.56 -11.64
CA ILE A 224 -4.03 6.55 -10.64
C ILE A 224 -3.59 6.99 -9.27
N ASP A 225 -2.39 7.57 -9.13
CA ASP A 225 -1.85 7.99 -7.84
C ASP A 225 -2.20 9.44 -7.46
N MET A 226 -2.89 10.17 -8.35
CA MET A 226 -3.39 11.54 -8.17
C MET A 226 -2.29 12.60 -8.07
N ASP A 227 -1.19 12.41 -8.80
CA ASP A 227 -0.08 13.37 -8.89
C ASP A 227 -0.22 14.37 -10.06
N GLY A 228 -1.24 14.20 -10.93
CA GLY A 228 -1.51 15.04 -12.09
C GLY A 228 -0.87 14.54 -13.39
N LEU A 229 -0.07 13.49 -13.35
CA LEU A 229 0.41 12.74 -14.50
C LEU A 229 -0.50 11.53 -14.73
N LYS A 230 -0.58 11.05 -15.98
CA LYS A 230 -1.43 9.89 -16.29
C LYS A 230 -0.55 8.67 -16.49
N GLU A 231 -0.72 7.67 -15.65
CA GLU A 231 -0.04 6.38 -15.79
C GLU A 231 -0.63 5.62 -16.97
N VAL A 232 0.22 4.81 -17.60
CA VAL A 232 -0.20 3.87 -18.63
C VAL A 232 -0.49 2.54 -17.96
N LEU A 233 -1.78 2.17 -17.95
CA LEU A 233 -2.27 0.93 -17.38
C LEU A 233 -2.47 -0.12 -18.47
N SER A 234 -1.72 -1.21 -18.37
CA SER A 234 -1.98 -2.44 -19.11
C SER A 234 -2.98 -3.32 -18.37
N GLN A 235 -4.19 -3.42 -18.92
CA GLN A 235 -5.24 -4.29 -18.41
C GLN A 235 -5.26 -5.60 -19.18
N ARG A 236 -5.11 -6.72 -18.46
CA ARG A 236 -5.21 -8.09 -18.97
C ARG A 236 -6.23 -8.85 -18.18
N SER A 237 -6.77 -9.96 -18.68
CA SER A 237 -7.80 -10.73 -17.98
C SER A 237 -7.33 -11.29 -16.63
N SER A 238 -6.03 -11.59 -16.51
CA SER A 238 -5.40 -12.24 -15.36
C SER A 238 -4.58 -11.30 -14.47
N LEU A 239 -4.16 -10.13 -14.97
CA LEU A 239 -3.27 -9.20 -14.27
C LEU A 239 -3.45 -7.74 -14.73
N ASN A 240 -2.87 -6.81 -13.98
CA ASN A 240 -2.63 -5.42 -14.40
C ASN A 240 -1.16 -5.06 -14.19
N MET A 241 -0.64 -4.19 -15.06
CA MET A 241 0.66 -3.55 -14.87
C MET A 241 0.50 -2.05 -15.08
N TYR A 242 0.94 -1.26 -14.10
CA TYR A 242 0.84 0.20 -14.11
C TYR A 242 2.21 0.80 -14.34
N VAL A 243 2.40 1.47 -15.47
CA VAL A 243 3.67 2.14 -15.80
C VAL A 243 3.57 3.61 -15.44
N HIS A 244 4.50 4.06 -14.60
CA HIS A 244 4.64 5.46 -14.21
C HIS A 244 5.65 6.16 -15.13
N HIS A 245 5.44 7.45 -15.41
CA HIS A 245 6.38 8.25 -16.20
C HIS A 245 7.70 8.46 -15.46
N HIS A 246 7.64 8.77 -14.16
CA HIS A 246 8.82 8.78 -13.30
C HIS A 246 9.48 7.38 -13.24
N GLY A 247 10.75 7.32 -13.65
CA GLY A 247 11.54 6.11 -13.81
C GLY A 247 11.11 5.18 -14.96
N GLY A 248 10.04 5.51 -15.68
CA GLY A 248 9.49 4.66 -16.73
C GLY A 248 9.24 3.22 -16.26
N LYS A 249 8.87 3.03 -14.98
CA LYS A 249 8.86 1.74 -14.28
C LYS A 249 7.45 1.22 -14.05
N ILE A 250 7.31 -0.08 -13.84
CA ILE A 250 6.05 -0.67 -13.34
C ILE A 250 6.02 -0.51 -11.83
N PHE A 251 5.22 0.43 -11.33
CA PHE A 251 5.12 0.71 -9.88
C PHE A 251 4.05 -0.13 -9.17
N GLU A 252 3.10 -0.73 -9.92
CA GLU A 252 2.08 -1.64 -9.41
C GLU A 252 1.88 -2.80 -10.39
N CYS A 253 1.87 -4.03 -9.88
CA CYS A 253 1.71 -5.26 -10.66
C CYS A 253 0.71 -6.19 -9.97
N ASP A 254 -0.56 -6.08 -10.37
CA ASP A 254 -1.64 -6.83 -9.73
C ASP A 254 -1.88 -8.16 -10.40
N VAL A 255 -1.98 -9.23 -9.62
CA VAL A 255 -2.29 -10.56 -10.13
C VAL A 255 -3.56 -11.09 -9.50
N PHE A 256 -4.64 -11.20 -10.29
CA PHE A 256 -6.01 -11.48 -9.81
C PHE A 256 -6.25 -12.93 -9.37
N SER A 257 -5.34 -13.84 -9.67
CA SER A 257 -5.38 -15.20 -9.12
C SER A 257 -4.76 -15.30 -7.73
N ALA A 258 -3.79 -14.44 -7.43
CA ALA A 258 -3.18 -14.32 -6.11
C ALA A 258 -3.91 -13.31 -5.21
N TYR A 259 -4.58 -12.33 -5.81
CA TYR A 259 -5.12 -11.13 -5.12
C TYR A 259 -4.01 -10.37 -4.39
N LYS A 260 -2.88 -10.18 -5.09
CA LYS A 260 -1.66 -9.55 -4.57
C LYS A 260 -1.09 -8.57 -5.60
N ASN A 261 -0.62 -7.43 -5.12
CA ASN A 261 0.25 -6.51 -5.85
C ASN A 261 1.70 -6.97 -5.62
N TYR A 262 2.39 -7.38 -6.68
CA TYR A 262 3.78 -7.87 -6.60
C TYR A 262 4.83 -6.76 -6.63
N SER A 263 4.44 -5.50 -6.81
CA SER A 263 5.34 -4.34 -6.67
C SER A 263 5.20 -3.64 -5.31
N ASP A 264 4.35 -4.16 -4.40
CA ASP A 264 4.12 -3.59 -3.06
C ASP A 264 5.28 -3.87 -2.11
N MET A 265 6.36 -3.10 -2.29
CA MET A 265 7.57 -3.17 -1.48
C MET A 265 7.53 -2.11 -0.36
N PRO A 266 8.25 -2.32 0.74
CA PRO A 266 8.30 -1.37 1.87
C PRO A 266 9.16 -0.13 1.59
N PHE A 267 9.55 0.14 0.34
CA PHE A 267 10.46 1.23 -0.03
C PHE A 267 9.79 2.34 -0.82
N GLU A 268 10.43 3.51 -0.78
CA GLU A 268 9.99 4.68 -1.53
C GLU A 268 10.22 4.55 -3.02
N HIS A 269 11.45 4.18 -3.40
CA HIS A 269 11.87 3.93 -4.77
C HIS A 269 11.90 2.42 -4.98
N SER A 270 10.74 1.86 -5.31
CA SER A 270 10.60 0.46 -5.70
C SER A 270 9.79 0.32 -6.97
N GLY A 271 9.80 -0.89 -7.53
CA GLY A 271 9.00 -1.28 -8.68
C GLY A 271 9.73 -2.29 -9.54
N MET A 272 9.17 -2.56 -10.71
CA MET A 272 9.79 -3.44 -11.69
C MET A 272 10.32 -2.60 -12.85
N PHE A 273 11.50 -3.00 -13.35
CA PHE A 273 12.19 -2.36 -14.47
C PHE A 273 12.62 -0.93 -14.14
N ILE A 274 13.41 -0.76 -13.08
CA ILE A 274 14.07 0.53 -12.77
C ILE A 274 15.44 0.53 -13.46
N ASP A 275 15.76 1.63 -14.12
CA ASP A 275 16.90 1.68 -15.05
C ASP A 275 18.05 2.49 -14.42
N TYR A 276 19.23 1.88 -14.34
CA TYR A 276 20.45 2.52 -13.85
C TYR A 276 21.58 2.40 -14.89
N LEU A 277 22.52 3.34 -14.80
CA LEU A 277 23.78 3.29 -15.52
C LEU A 277 24.89 3.57 -14.52
N LEU A 278 25.69 2.54 -14.22
CA LEU A 278 26.64 2.55 -13.10
C LEU A 278 28.09 2.53 -13.61
N PRO A 279 29.02 3.26 -12.95
CA PRO A 279 30.45 3.00 -13.10
C PRO A 279 30.83 1.67 -12.43
N GLU A 280 32.00 1.11 -12.78
CA GLU A 280 32.51 -0.14 -12.21
C GLU A 280 32.53 -0.10 -10.67
N ALA A 281 33.00 0.99 -10.05
CA ALA A 281 33.07 1.12 -8.60
C ALA A 281 31.69 0.99 -7.93
N ALA A 282 30.65 1.60 -8.53
CA ALA A 282 29.29 1.50 -8.02
C ALA A 282 28.71 0.09 -8.16
N LEU A 283 29.03 -0.61 -9.26
CA LEU A 283 28.65 -2.01 -9.43
C LEU A 283 29.30 -2.92 -8.36
N GLN A 284 30.57 -2.69 -8.01
CA GLN A 284 31.24 -3.48 -6.97
C GLN A 284 30.58 -3.30 -5.60
N HIS A 285 30.24 -2.06 -5.23
CA HIS A 285 29.45 -1.81 -4.02
C HIS A 285 28.07 -2.47 -4.05
N LEU A 286 27.40 -2.47 -5.20
CA LEU A 286 26.13 -3.18 -5.34
C LEU A 286 26.28 -4.70 -5.16
N LYS A 287 27.37 -5.29 -5.66
CA LYS A 287 27.71 -6.72 -5.44
C LYS A 287 27.95 -7.07 -3.98
N GLU A 288 28.41 -6.10 -3.19
CA GLU A 288 28.56 -6.21 -1.73
C GLU A 288 27.23 -6.03 -0.97
N GLY A 289 26.14 -5.73 -1.70
CA GLY A 289 24.82 -5.44 -1.12
C GLY A 289 24.63 -3.99 -0.70
N ASN A 290 25.56 -3.08 -1.04
CA ASN A 290 25.44 -1.66 -0.73
C ASN A 290 24.64 -0.92 -1.81
N LEU A 291 23.42 -0.54 -1.45
CA LEU A 291 22.45 0.13 -2.33
C LEU A 291 22.67 1.64 -2.43
N GLU A 292 23.46 2.26 -1.54
CA GLU A 292 23.74 3.70 -1.58
C GLU A 292 24.59 4.09 -2.80
N ALA A 293 25.23 3.12 -3.44
CA ALA A 293 26.04 3.32 -4.63
C ALA A 293 25.23 3.43 -5.94
N LEU A 294 23.91 3.23 -5.90
CA LEU A 294 23.04 3.36 -7.06
C LEU A 294 22.98 4.83 -7.51
N THR A 295 23.40 5.12 -8.74
CA THR A 295 23.38 6.47 -9.31
C THR A 295 22.12 6.72 -10.14
N SER A 296 21.46 7.86 -9.93
CA SER A 296 20.20 8.23 -10.57
C SER A 296 20.36 8.88 -11.95
N VAL A 297 21.01 8.18 -12.89
CA VAL A 297 21.15 8.67 -14.28
C VAL A 297 19.80 8.64 -15.01
N PHE A 298 19.02 7.59 -14.79
CA PHE A 298 17.71 7.39 -15.41
C PHE A 298 16.57 7.08 -14.42
N SER A 299 16.87 6.43 -13.28
CA SER A 299 15.87 5.91 -12.32
C SER A 299 14.86 6.95 -11.84
N ASP A 300 15.29 8.21 -11.73
CA ASP A 300 14.50 9.30 -11.15
C ASP A 300 13.98 10.27 -12.23
N ASN A 301 14.30 10.00 -13.51
CA ASN A 301 13.89 10.87 -14.61
C ASN A 301 12.40 10.70 -14.92
N ILE A 302 11.78 11.74 -15.46
CA ILE A 302 10.45 11.63 -16.07
C ILE A 302 10.63 11.18 -17.52
N TYR A 303 10.19 9.95 -17.82
CA TYR A 303 10.25 9.41 -19.17
C TYR A 303 9.12 9.99 -20.02
N GLN A 304 9.49 10.48 -21.20
CA GLN A 304 8.55 11.00 -22.18
C GLN A 304 7.91 9.84 -22.95
N GLU A 305 6.58 9.84 -23.01
CA GLU A 305 5.84 8.93 -23.88
C GLU A 305 5.98 9.35 -25.34
N THR A 306 6.61 8.49 -26.14
CA THR A 306 6.81 8.73 -27.57
C THR A 306 5.74 8.07 -28.42
N GLU A 307 5.23 6.90 -27.99
CA GLU A 307 4.17 6.19 -28.70
C GLU A 307 3.40 5.26 -27.75
N VAL A 308 2.08 5.14 -27.95
CA VAL A 308 1.25 4.08 -27.36
C VAL A 308 0.42 3.43 -28.44
N ASN A 309 0.65 2.14 -28.65
CA ASN A 309 -0.09 1.32 -29.59
C ASN A 309 -1.04 0.39 -28.82
N THR A 310 -2.33 0.72 -28.80
CA THR A 310 -3.32 -0.08 -28.07
C THR A 310 -3.60 -1.44 -28.71
N ILE A 311 -3.41 -1.57 -30.03
CA ILE A 311 -3.64 -2.81 -30.79
C ILE A 311 -2.54 -3.83 -30.49
N ARG A 312 -1.28 -3.42 -30.59
CA ARG A 312 -0.11 -4.24 -30.25
C ARG A 312 0.15 -4.31 -28.75
N SER A 313 -0.53 -3.46 -27.98
CA SER A 313 -0.27 -3.23 -26.56
C SER A 313 1.18 -2.90 -26.26
N GLU A 314 1.66 -1.85 -26.92
CA GLU A 314 3.02 -1.35 -26.77
C GLU A 314 3.03 0.08 -26.24
N LEU A 315 3.98 0.35 -25.35
CA LEU A 315 4.29 1.66 -24.82
C LEU A 315 5.76 1.95 -25.08
N LYS A 316 6.06 3.04 -25.78
CA LYS A 316 7.42 3.52 -26.02
C LYS A 316 7.67 4.79 -25.21
N LEU A 317 8.78 4.77 -24.49
CA LEU A 317 9.23 5.80 -23.59
C LEU A 317 10.66 6.20 -23.98
N SER A 318 11.03 7.46 -23.71
CA SER A 318 12.41 7.93 -23.87
C SER A 318 12.81 8.87 -22.75
N THR A 319 14.08 8.82 -22.37
CA THR A 319 14.69 9.75 -21.43
C THR A 319 16.15 10.03 -21.82
N SER A 320 16.73 11.05 -21.21
CA SER A 320 18.15 11.38 -21.35
C SER A 320 18.71 11.75 -20.00
N GLY A 321 19.99 11.49 -19.80
CA GLY A 321 20.69 11.71 -18.54
C GLY A 321 22.15 12.07 -18.77
N LEU A 322 22.83 12.43 -17.70
CA LEU A 322 24.26 12.72 -17.68
C LEU A 322 24.95 11.63 -16.88
N PHE A 323 25.86 10.91 -17.51
CA PHE A 323 26.68 9.87 -16.90
C PHE A 323 28.05 10.42 -16.51
N ASP A 324 28.59 9.95 -15.39
CA ASP A 324 29.85 10.42 -14.80
C ASP A 324 29.83 11.92 -14.44
N THR A 325 29.70 12.22 -13.15
CA THR A 325 29.63 13.58 -12.60
C THR A 325 30.88 14.43 -12.87
N SER A 326 31.98 13.83 -13.33
CA SER A 326 33.21 14.57 -13.64
C SER A 326 33.20 15.18 -15.05
N ILE A 327 32.51 14.54 -15.99
CA ILE A 327 32.50 14.94 -17.42
C ILE A 327 31.08 15.21 -17.95
N ASP A 328 30.03 14.89 -17.19
CA ASP A 328 28.63 15.02 -17.56
C ASP A 328 28.34 14.47 -18.97
N GLN A 329 28.73 13.21 -19.19
CA GLN A 329 28.63 12.54 -20.48
C GLN A 329 27.15 12.32 -20.87
N PRO A 330 26.64 12.94 -21.94
CA PRO A 330 25.24 12.78 -22.32
C PRO A 330 24.95 11.38 -22.85
N VAL A 331 23.89 10.79 -22.30
CA VAL A 331 23.36 9.47 -22.69
C VAL A 331 21.84 9.51 -22.81
N SER A 332 21.28 8.68 -23.68
CA SER A 332 19.83 8.53 -23.81
C SER A 332 19.40 7.08 -23.76
N LEU A 333 18.19 6.87 -23.25
CA LEU A 333 17.58 5.56 -23.13
C LEU A 333 16.19 5.59 -23.76
N ARG A 334 15.97 4.69 -24.72
CA ARG A 334 14.63 4.38 -25.23
C ARG A 334 14.18 3.06 -24.63
N LYS A 335 12.97 3.04 -24.11
CA LYS A 335 12.37 1.89 -23.43
C LYS A 335 11.04 1.54 -24.09
N GLN A 336 10.85 0.29 -24.46
CA GLN A 336 9.60 -0.19 -25.04
C GLN A 336 9.06 -1.34 -24.21
N TYR A 337 7.86 -1.17 -23.68
CA TYR A 337 7.06 -2.25 -23.12
C TYR A 337 6.18 -2.86 -24.20
N THR A 338 6.18 -4.19 -24.30
CA THR A 338 5.19 -4.97 -25.04
C THR A 338 4.47 -5.88 -24.04
N PHE A 339 3.17 -5.69 -23.86
CA PHE A 339 2.41 -6.39 -22.82
C PHE A 339 1.66 -7.60 -23.36
N PHE A 340 1.78 -8.73 -22.67
CA PHE A 340 1.10 -9.99 -23.00
C PHE A 340 0.05 -10.34 -21.94
N SER A 341 -0.68 -11.44 -22.12
CA SER A 341 -1.69 -11.91 -21.17
C SER A 341 -1.08 -12.45 -19.87
N ASP A 342 0.18 -12.85 -19.89
CA ASP A 342 0.91 -13.45 -18.77
C ASP A 342 2.18 -12.68 -18.41
N GLY A 343 2.36 -11.44 -18.87
CA GLY A 343 3.58 -10.70 -18.55
C GLY A 343 3.89 -9.53 -19.47
N ALA A 344 5.17 -9.18 -19.57
CA ALA A 344 5.66 -8.13 -20.43
C ALA A 344 7.06 -8.47 -20.97
N GLN A 345 7.36 -7.92 -22.14
CA GLN A 345 8.72 -7.81 -22.68
C GLN A 345 9.13 -6.34 -22.60
N VAL A 346 10.36 -6.08 -22.17
CA VAL A 346 10.91 -4.73 -22.06
C VAL A 346 12.21 -4.64 -22.84
N GLN A 347 12.17 -3.85 -23.91
CA GLN A 347 13.30 -3.58 -24.79
C GLN A 347 13.92 -2.23 -24.40
N TYR A 348 15.24 -2.20 -24.37
CA TYR A 348 16.05 -1.03 -24.07
C TYR A 348 16.98 -0.74 -25.23
N ILE A 349 17.06 0.53 -25.63
CA ILE A 349 18.10 1.03 -26.52
C ILE A 349 18.85 2.13 -25.78
N LEU A 350 20.05 1.79 -25.31
CA LEU A 350 20.96 2.72 -24.64
C LEU A 350 21.90 3.31 -25.69
N LYS A 351 21.97 4.64 -25.75
CA LYS A 351 22.78 5.38 -26.72
C LYS A 351 23.77 6.29 -26.00
N ASN A 352 25.00 6.30 -26.50
CA ASN A 352 26.02 7.26 -26.13
C ASN A 352 25.91 8.49 -27.05
N ASP A 353 25.35 9.59 -26.54
CA ASP A 353 25.18 10.84 -27.30
C ASP A 353 26.41 11.75 -27.23
N SER A 354 27.45 11.33 -26.52
CA SER A 354 28.66 12.10 -26.31
C SER A 354 29.72 11.87 -27.41
N PRO A 355 30.73 12.74 -27.53
CA PRO A 355 31.90 12.52 -28.39
C PRO A 355 32.92 11.52 -27.80
N PHE A 356 32.78 11.14 -26.52
CA PHE A 356 33.70 10.23 -25.83
C PHE A 356 33.17 8.80 -25.84
N ASN A 357 34.04 7.81 -25.66
CA ASN A 357 33.60 6.44 -25.47
C ASN A 357 32.96 6.28 -24.09
N LEU A 358 31.80 5.64 -24.03
CA LEU A 358 31.13 5.27 -22.78
C LEU A 358 31.65 3.90 -22.35
N SER A 359 32.06 3.78 -21.08
CA SER A 359 32.33 2.49 -20.43
C SER A 359 31.59 2.45 -19.11
N ALA A 360 30.52 1.67 -19.05
CA ALA A 360 29.59 1.64 -17.93
C ALA A 360 28.89 0.28 -17.83
N TYR A 361 28.11 0.09 -16.77
CA TYR A 361 27.20 -1.03 -16.61
C TYR A 361 25.76 -0.56 -16.69
N PHE A 362 25.04 -1.04 -17.69
CA PHE A 362 23.59 -0.87 -17.73
C PHE A 362 22.97 -1.88 -16.78
N VAL A 363 22.15 -1.41 -15.83
CA VAL A 363 21.54 -2.25 -14.80
C VAL A 363 20.03 -2.04 -14.79
N VAL A 364 19.28 -3.13 -14.82
CA VAL A 364 17.83 -3.13 -14.67
C VAL A 364 17.45 -3.83 -13.38
N GLU A 365 16.73 -3.12 -12.52
CA GLU A 365 16.20 -3.64 -11.27
C GLU A 365 14.75 -4.09 -11.42
N ILE A 366 14.43 -5.25 -10.83
CA ILE A 366 13.07 -5.78 -10.71
C ILE A 366 12.82 -6.15 -9.25
N ASP A 367 11.96 -5.39 -8.58
CA ASP A 367 11.49 -5.73 -7.24
C ASP A 367 10.26 -6.62 -7.29
N ILE A 368 10.25 -7.68 -6.48
CA ILE A 368 9.08 -8.56 -6.32
C ILE A 368 8.77 -8.75 -4.85
N ALA A 369 7.55 -8.37 -4.46
CA ALA A 369 7.01 -8.59 -3.13
C ALA A 369 6.71 -10.09 -2.93
N LEU A 370 7.50 -10.72 -2.08
CA LEU A 370 7.45 -12.14 -1.73
C LEU A 370 7.46 -12.24 -0.21
N GLU A 371 6.32 -12.57 0.35
CA GLU A 371 6.17 -12.65 1.79
C GLU A 371 6.43 -14.08 2.22
N GLU A 372 7.47 -14.27 3.02
CA GLU A 372 7.69 -15.51 3.72
C GLU A 372 6.49 -15.83 4.62
N THR A 373 6.10 -17.11 4.62
CA THR A 373 5.02 -17.61 5.48
C THR A 373 5.62 -18.59 6.48
N ASP A 374 4.96 -18.78 7.62
CA ASP A 374 5.40 -19.72 8.67
C ASP A 374 5.66 -21.17 8.16
N SER A 375 5.16 -21.52 6.96
CA SER A 375 5.26 -22.85 6.37
C SER A 375 6.11 -22.95 5.10
N ILE A 376 6.33 -21.86 4.36
CA ILE A 376 7.00 -21.88 3.05
C ILE A 376 7.83 -20.61 2.86
N THR A 377 9.11 -20.80 2.55
CA THR A 377 10.04 -19.75 2.12
C THR A 377 9.99 -19.58 0.61
N PRO A 378 10.18 -18.36 0.09
CA PRO A 378 10.29 -18.16 -1.34
C PRO A 378 11.54 -18.85 -1.89
N SER A 379 11.44 -19.43 -3.09
CA SER A 379 12.54 -20.16 -3.73
C SER A 379 12.99 -19.47 -5.01
N LEU A 380 14.31 -19.46 -5.22
CA LEU A 380 14.96 -18.96 -6.41
C LEU A 380 15.61 -20.14 -7.13
N SER A 381 15.34 -20.26 -8.43
CA SER A 381 16.06 -21.17 -9.30
C SER A 381 16.58 -20.42 -10.52
N LEU A 382 17.80 -20.72 -10.93
CA LEU A 382 18.44 -20.07 -12.06
C LEU A 382 19.38 -21.03 -12.78
N TYR A 383 19.75 -20.69 -14.00
CA TYR A 383 20.77 -21.42 -14.73
C TYR A 383 22.05 -20.58 -14.86
N ASP A 384 23.09 -21.06 -14.19
CA ASP A 384 24.42 -20.45 -14.20
C ASP A 384 25.18 -20.94 -15.43
N CYS A 385 25.47 -20.04 -16.35
CA CYS A 385 26.18 -20.37 -17.59
C CYS A 385 27.69 -20.53 -17.38
N GLU A 386 28.27 -20.04 -16.29
CA GLU A 386 29.70 -20.24 -15.98
C GLU A 386 29.94 -21.67 -15.50
N GLU A 387 29.07 -22.15 -14.61
CA GLU A 387 29.13 -23.52 -14.08
C GLU A 387 28.32 -24.52 -14.91
N ASN A 388 27.58 -24.05 -15.92
CA ASN A 388 26.75 -24.83 -16.82
C ASN A 388 25.72 -25.73 -16.09
N GLN A 389 25.14 -25.22 -15.01
CA GLN A 389 24.22 -25.98 -14.15
C GLN A 389 23.04 -25.16 -13.64
N LYS A 390 21.93 -25.86 -13.41
CA LYS A 390 20.78 -25.32 -12.69
C LYS A 390 21.14 -25.21 -11.20
N LYS A 391 20.95 -24.03 -10.61
CA LYS A 391 21.09 -23.79 -9.17
C LYS A 391 19.72 -23.53 -8.57
N GLU A 392 19.45 -24.19 -7.44
CA GLU A 392 18.35 -23.86 -6.55
C GLU A 392 18.94 -23.18 -5.30
N ARG A 393 18.36 -22.06 -4.91
CA ARG A 393 18.87 -21.18 -3.86
C ARG A 393 17.72 -20.69 -2.98
N SER A 394 18.01 -20.55 -1.69
CA SER A 394 17.25 -19.67 -0.81
C SER A 394 17.44 -18.21 -1.26
N ILE A 395 16.53 -17.32 -0.88
CA ILE A 395 16.73 -15.89 -1.14
C ILE A 395 17.73 -15.32 -0.13
N THR A 396 18.99 -15.29 -0.55
CA THR A 396 20.13 -14.66 0.12
C THR A 396 20.76 -13.63 -0.80
N THR A 397 21.63 -12.77 -0.27
CA THR A 397 22.42 -11.88 -1.11
C THR A 397 23.43 -12.71 -1.89
N ASP A 398 23.32 -12.75 -3.21
CA ASP A 398 24.19 -13.55 -4.08
C ASP A 398 24.45 -12.84 -5.41
N VAL A 399 25.60 -13.16 -6.02
CA VAL A 399 26.06 -12.58 -7.29
C VAL A 399 26.42 -13.70 -8.27
N PHE A 400 25.95 -13.55 -9.51
CA PHE A 400 26.21 -14.46 -10.62
C PHE A 400 26.66 -13.63 -11.83
N ASN A 401 27.71 -14.04 -12.54
CA ASN A 401 28.20 -13.24 -13.65
C ASN A 401 27.50 -13.54 -14.98
N LYS A 402 26.91 -14.74 -15.14
CA LYS A 402 26.22 -15.17 -16.36
C LYS A 402 25.01 -16.03 -16.06
N VAL A 403 23.81 -15.47 -16.23
CA VAL A 403 22.54 -16.19 -15.96
C VAL A 403 21.64 -16.14 -17.19
N SER A 404 21.22 -17.29 -17.71
CA SER A 404 20.36 -17.34 -18.91
C SER A 404 18.88 -17.14 -18.59
N TRP A 405 18.42 -17.72 -17.48
CA TRP A 405 17.05 -17.58 -17.01
C TRP A 405 16.97 -17.64 -15.49
N ILE A 406 15.93 -17.02 -14.96
CA ILE A 406 15.61 -16.98 -13.54
C ILE A 406 14.15 -17.37 -13.36
N GLN A 407 13.89 -18.16 -12.33
CA GLN A 407 12.56 -18.53 -11.92
C GLN A 407 12.42 -18.35 -10.42
N LEU A 408 11.37 -17.65 -10.03
CA LEU A 408 11.08 -17.29 -8.65
C LEU A 408 9.67 -17.77 -8.30
N GLU A 409 9.51 -18.38 -7.13
CA GLU A 409 8.24 -18.98 -6.72
C GLU A 409 7.66 -18.25 -5.51
N ASP A 410 6.39 -17.86 -5.64
CA ASP A 410 5.63 -17.28 -4.53
C ASP A 410 5.33 -18.37 -3.48
N PRO A 411 5.59 -18.13 -2.18
CA PRO A 411 5.37 -19.11 -1.11
C PRO A 411 3.96 -19.68 -1.03
N GLU A 412 2.93 -18.91 -1.40
CA GLU A 412 1.55 -19.43 -1.47
C GLU A 412 1.34 -20.43 -2.62
N GLY A 413 2.35 -20.69 -3.45
CA GLY A 413 2.36 -21.66 -4.53
C GLY A 413 1.46 -21.31 -5.71
N LYS A 414 0.87 -20.11 -5.72
CA LYS A 414 -0.08 -19.69 -6.77
C LYS A 414 0.63 -19.18 -8.01
N ILE A 415 1.75 -18.47 -7.83
CA ILE A 415 2.41 -17.71 -8.89
C ILE A 415 3.88 -18.12 -9.00
N GLN A 416 4.33 -18.18 -10.25
CA GLN A 416 5.72 -18.38 -10.62
C GLN A 416 6.12 -17.26 -11.57
N PHE A 417 7.26 -16.63 -11.31
CA PHE A 417 7.86 -15.64 -12.18
C PHE A 417 8.97 -16.29 -12.98
N THR A 418 9.10 -15.93 -14.25
CA THR A 418 10.23 -16.31 -15.10
C THR A 418 10.78 -15.06 -15.76
N ILE A 419 12.10 -14.85 -15.64
CA ILE A 419 12.81 -13.75 -16.30
C ILE A 419 13.89 -14.34 -17.20
N GLU A 420 13.91 -13.89 -18.45
CA GLU A 420 14.88 -14.30 -19.48
C GLU A 420 15.39 -13.05 -20.20
N ALA A 421 16.65 -13.06 -20.62
CA ALA A 421 17.25 -11.97 -21.38
C ALA A 421 17.66 -12.43 -22.78
N ASN A 422 17.71 -11.52 -23.76
CA ASN A 422 18.25 -11.84 -25.09
C ASN A 422 19.77 -12.09 -25.07
N GLU A 423 20.50 -11.29 -24.28
CA GLU A 423 21.93 -11.39 -24.05
C GLU A 423 22.17 -11.70 -22.59
N VAL A 424 23.04 -12.68 -22.30
CA VAL A 424 23.28 -13.21 -20.95
C VAL A 424 23.77 -12.11 -20.00
N PRO A 425 22.97 -11.70 -18.99
CA PRO A 425 23.36 -10.72 -18.00
C PRO A 425 24.17 -11.35 -16.86
N GLY A 426 24.87 -10.49 -16.14
CA GLY A 426 25.15 -10.74 -14.74
C GLY A 426 23.91 -10.47 -13.89
N PHE A 427 23.81 -11.14 -12.74
CA PHE A 427 22.65 -11.11 -11.87
C PHE A 427 23.07 -10.92 -10.41
N ILE A 428 22.41 -10.00 -9.71
CA ILE A 428 22.54 -9.80 -8.26
C ILE A 428 21.15 -9.94 -7.65
N VAL A 429 21.06 -10.71 -6.58
CA VAL A 429 19.83 -10.86 -5.81
C VAL A 429 20.07 -10.35 -4.40
N ILE A 430 19.13 -9.57 -3.86
CA ILE A 430 19.19 -9.04 -2.49
C ILE A 430 17.81 -9.25 -1.82
N PRO A 431 17.74 -9.97 -0.68
CA PRO A 431 16.51 -10.11 0.09
C PRO A 431 16.08 -8.78 0.72
N VAL A 432 14.78 -8.59 0.83
CA VAL A 432 14.18 -7.45 1.52
C VAL A 432 13.52 -7.94 2.78
N TYR A 433 14.05 -7.52 3.92
CA TYR A 433 13.52 -7.89 5.22
C TYR A 433 12.52 -6.85 5.74
N GLY A 434 11.50 -7.33 6.42
CA GLY A 434 10.57 -6.49 7.18
C GLY A 434 10.53 -6.90 8.63
N ILE A 435 10.16 -5.93 9.48
CA ILE A 435 9.98 -6.13 10.91
C ILE A 435 8.65 -6.85 11.14
N CYS A 436 8.66 -7.96 11.88
CA CYS A 436 7.46 -8.58 12.41
C CYS A 436 7.57 -8.61 13.94
N LYS A 437 6.54 -8.14 14.65
CA LYS A 437 6.40 -8.37 16.10
C LYS A 437 5.27 -9.35 16.33
N LYS A 438 5.59 -10.58 16.71
CA LYS A 438 4.60 -11.52 17.26
C LYS A 438 4.56 -11.31 18.79
N GLY A 439 3.66 -10.44 19.27
CA GLY A 439 3.45 -10.24 20.70
C GLY A 439 4.67 -9.67 21.46
N SER A 440 4.91 -10.17 22.68
CA SER A 440 5.98 -9.72 23.59
C SER A 440 7.36 -10.34 23.31
N GLU A 441 7.54 -11.06 22.19
CA GLU A 441 8.78 -11.75 21.86
C GLU A 441 9.68 -10.97 20.87
N THR A 442 10.91 -11.46 20.74
CA THR A 442 12.01 -10.91 19.93
C THR A 442 11.59 -10.58 18.50
N VAL A 443 12.07 -9.45 17.98
CA VAL A 443 11.84 -9.01 16.60
C VAL A 443 12.47 -10.00 15.62
N GLU A 444 11.66 -10.74 14.88
CA GLU A 444 12.11 -11.60 13.78
C GLU A 444 12.14 -10.81 12.47
N GLN A 445 13.22 -10.99 11.69
CA GLN A 445 13.33 -10.47 10.33
C GLN A 445 12.80 -11.52 9.37
N LEU A 446 11.70 -11.20 8.69
CA LEU A 446 11.10 -12.06 7.66
C LEU A 446 11.30 -11.45 6.29
N ILE A 447 11.47 -12.30 5.27
CA ILE A 447 11.55 -11.85 3.89
C ILE A 447 10.18 -11.30 3.46
N ARG A 448 10.18 -10.07 2.97
CA ARG A 448 9.01 -9.35 2.40
C ARG A 448 9.09 -9.19 0.89
N GLY A 449 10.27 -9.37 0.33
CA GLY A 449 10.46 -9.37 -1.11
C GLY A 449 11.90 -9.59 -1.49
N VAL A 450 12.17 -9.39 -2.76
CA VAL A 450 13.48 -9.56 -3.36
C VAL A 450 13.72 -8.44 -4.35
N ARG A 451 14.94 -7.89 -4.34
CA ARG A 451 15.45 -6.98 -5.37
C ARG A 451 16.37 -7.78 -6.28
N MET A 452 16.10 -7.69 -7.58
CA MET A 452 16.84 -8.42 -8.61
C MET A 452 17.48 -7.44 -9.58
N PHE A 453 18.80 -7.47 -9.72
CA PHE A 453 19.54 -6.58 -10.60
C PHE A 453 20.16 -7.38 -11.75
N PHE A 454 19.76 -7.06 -12.98
CA PHE A 454 20.33 -7.60 -14.21
C PHE A 454 21.30 -6.59 -14.78
N TYR A 455 22.56 -6.95 -14.99
CA TYR A 455 23.58 -6.01 -15.43
C TYR A 455 24.35 -6.48 -16.66
N TRP A 456 24.69 -5.55 -17.54
CA TRP A 456 25.52 -5.76 -18.73
C TRP A 456 26.61 -4.71 -18.79
N ARG A 457 27.85 -5.16 -19.04
CA ARG A 457 28.93 -4.25 -19.42
C ARG A 457 28.62 -3.64 -20.78
N THR A 458 28.74 -2.32 -20.86
CA THR A 458 28.40 -1.54 -22.04
C THR A 458 29.57 -0.62 -22.39
N ASP A 459 30.26 -0.96 -23.47
CA ASP A 459 31.35 -0.17 -24.05
C ASP A 459 30.85 0.38 -25.41
N LEU A 460 30.50 1.67 -25.47
CA LEU A 460 29.93 2.30 -26.67
C LEU A 460 30.80 3.42 -27.20
N ASN A 461 31.11 3.37 -28.49
CA ASN A 461 31.71 4.49 -29.20
C ASN A 461 30.74 5.67 -29.27
N SER A 462 31.27 6.86 -29.58
CA SER A 462 30.46 8.06 -29.80
C SER A 462 29.33 7.81 -30.81
N ASN A 463 28.10 8.17 -30.43
CA ASN A 463 26.87 8.03 -31.23
C ASN A 463 26.43 6.58 -31.52
N TYR A 464 27.02 5.58 -30.87
CA TYR A 464 26.58 4.19 -30.99
C TYR A 464 25.50 3.87 -29.96
N GLU A 465 24.72 2.84 -30.27
CA GLU A 465 23.68 2.30 -29.40
C GLU A 465 23.82 0.79 -29.21
N THR A 466 23.30 0.29 -28.10
CA THR A 466 23.15 -1.14 -27.83
C THR A 466 21.72 -1.45 -27.42
N GLU A 467 21.28 -2.66 -27.75
CA GLU A 467 19.96 -3.16 -27.43
C GLU A 467 20.05 -4.21 -26.32
N LYS A 468 19.17 -4.10 -25.31
CA LYS A 468 18.97 -5.13 -24.29
C LYS A 468 17.49 -5.47 -24.18
N LEU A 469 17.17 -6.72 -23.89
CA LEU A 469 15.79 -7.20 -23.83
C LEU A 469 15.59 -8.09 -22.61
N LEU A 470 14.52 -7.84 -21.86
CA LEU A 470 14.05 -8.71 -20.79
C LEU A 470 12.63 -9.20 -21.06
N PHE A 471 12.42 -10.50 -20.94
CA PHE A 471 11.12 -11.14 -20.94
C PHE A 471 10.73 -11.47 -19.51
N PHE A 472 9.58 -11.00 -19.08
CA PHE A 472 9.04 -11.22 -17.74
C PHE A 472 7.68 -11.91 -17.86
N LYS A 473 7.59 -13.13 -17.33
CA LYS A 473 6.39 -13.96 -17.37
C LYS A 473 5.91 -14.29 -15.96
N ILE A 474 4.59 -14.26 -15.78
CA ILE A 474 3.85 -14.56 -14.55
C ILE A 474 2.91 -15.71 -14.85
N LYS A 475 3.23 -16.90 -14.32
CA LYS A 475 2.44 -18.10 -14.52
C LYS A 475 1.65 -18.45 -13.27
N ASN A 476 0.36 -18.76 -13.45
CA ASN A 476 -0.48 -19.33 -12.40
C ASN A 476 -0.38 -20.86 -12.40
N ARG A 477 0.11 -21.45 -11.31
CA ARG A 477 0.33 -22.89 -11.19
C ARG A 477 -0.95 -23.73 -11.11
N LYS A 478 -2.10 -23.15 -10.75
CA LYS A 478 -3.37 -23.91 -10.67
C LYS A 478 -3.80 -24.54 -12.00
N ASN A 479 -3.29 -24.06 -13.14
CA ASN A 479 -3.63 -24.62 -14.46
C ASN A 479 -2.89 -25.93 -14.78
N LEU A 480 -1.85 -26.32 -14.04
CA LEU A 480 -1.10 -27.57 -14.28
C LEU A 480 -1.87 -28.83 -13.83
N ARG A 481 -2.65 -28.75 -12.74
CA ARG A 481 -3.44 -29.91 -12.27
C ARG A 481 -4.63 -30.22 -13.18
N ASN A 482 -5.27 -29.20 -13.76
CA ASN A 482 -6.41 -29.42 -14.66
C ASN A 482 -5.99 -29.92 -16.06
N ALA A 483 -4.81 -29.51 -16.56
CA ALA A 483 -4.28 -29.99 -17.84
C ALA A 483 -3.79 -31.45 -17.77
N ALA A 484 -3.22 -31.86 -16.63
CA ALA A 484 -2.85 -33.25 -16.38
C ALA A 484 -4.08 -34.16 -16.19
N SER A 485 -5.17 -33.67 -15.58
CA SER A 485 -6.40 -34.45 -15.44
C SER A 485 -7.16 -34.64 -16.75
N THR A 486 -7.07 -33.70 -17.71
CA THR A 486 -7.69 -33.90 -19.03
C THR A 486 -6.89 -34.85 -19.92
N ALA A 487 -5.56 -34.90 -19.78
CA ALA A 487 -4.74 -35.90 -20.46
C ALA A 487 -4.93 -37.32 -19.89
N ALA A 488 -5.13 -37.46 -18.58
CA ALA A 488 -5.38 -38.76 -17.93
C ALA A 488 -6.80 -39.33 -18.15
N HIS A 489 -7.72 -38.54 -18.74
CA HIS A 489 -9.06 -39.00 -19.12
C HIS A 489 -9.21 -39.25 -20.63
N THR A 490 -8.09 -39.25 -21.38
CA THR A 490 -8.05 -39.59 -22.81
C THR A 490 -7.11 -40.75 -23.15
N GLU A 491 -6.78 -41.60 -22.17
CA GLU A 491 -6.21 -42.94 -22.39
C GLU A 491 -7.21 -44.04 -22.01
#